data_AF-A0A413QP28-F1
#
_entry.id   AF-A0A413QP28-F1
#
_cell.length_a   1.000
_cell.length_b   1.000
_cell.length_c   1.000
_cell.angle_alpha   90.00
_cell.angle_beta   90.00
_cell.angle_gamma   90.00
#
_symmetry.space_group_name_H-M   'P 1'
#
loop_
_entity.id
_entity.type
_entity.pdbx_description
1 polymer ?
#
loop_
_entity_poly.entity_id
_entity_poly.type
_entity_poly.pdbx_seq_one_letter_code
_entity_poly.pdbx_strand_id
1 'polypeptide(L)'
;RMIIAMGSLCDATKETVDYLNAHGEKTGLLSVHLYRPFSLKYFFKYIPETVRKIAVLDRTKEQGSLAEPLYLDVTQAYSGVENAPLIVGGRAGLGGKDTTPTHILSVFENLKQDTPKDHFTVAITDDVTNTSLPITQDIDTTPAGTTACKFWGLGSDGTVGANKSAVKIIGNHTNMYAQAYFAYDSKKS
;
A
#
# COMPACT_ATOMS: atom_id res chain seq x y z
N ARG A 1 11.28 -4.94 -9.82
CA ARG A 1 10.31 -5.51 -8.85
C ARG A 1 9.06 -4.66 -8.91
N MET A 2 7.88 -5.22 -8.69
CA MET A 2 6.63 -4.47 -8.79
C MET A 2 5.63 -4.90 -7.72
N ILE A 3 4.84 -3.96 -7.22
CA ILE A 3 3.64 -4.24 -6.42
C ILE A 3 2.40 -4.04 -7.30
N ILE A 4 1.42 -4.92 -7.19
CA ILE A 4 0.08 -4.76 -7.76
C ILE A 4 -0.90 -4.61 -6.60
N ALA A 5 -1.65 -3.52 -6.58
CA ALA A 5 -2.57 -3.21 -5.49
C ALA A 5 -3.79 -2.44 -6.02
N MET A 6 -4.80 -2.26 -5.15
CA MET A 6 -6.02 -1.51 -5.45
C MET A 6 -6.38 -0.56 -4.30
N GLY A 7 -7.05 0.53 -4.63
CA GLY A 7 -7.52 1.53 -3.66
C GLY A 7 -6.38 2.31 -3.01
N SER A 8 -6.61 2.83 -1.81
CA SER A 8 -5.68 3.75 -1.12
C SER A 8 -4.31 3.14 -0.76
N LEU A 9 -4.15 1.81 -0.80
CA LEU A 9 -2.83 1.19 -0.69
C LEU A 9 -1.88 1.65 -1.81
N CYS A 10 -2.44 2.06 -2.96
CA CYS A 10 -1.66 2.59 -4.08
C CYS A 10 -0.95 3.90 -3.73
N ASP A 11 -1.54 4.77 -2.89
CA ASP A 11 -0.95 6.07 -2.59
C ASP A 11 0.33 5.93 -1.77
N ALA A 12 0.27 5.19 -0.65
CA ALA A 12 1.44 4.87 0.15
C ALA A 12 2.50 4.07 -0.65
N THR A 13 2.03 3.17 -1.52
CA THR A 13 2.95 2.40 -2.36
C THR A 13 3.64 3.28 -3.41
N LYS A 14 2.92 4.22 -4.01
CA LYS A 14 3.48 5.16 -4.98
C LYS A 14 4.54 6.03 -4.33
N GLU A 15 4.26 6.59 -3.16
CA GLU A 15 5.22 7.40 -2.40
C GLU A 15 6.50 6.60 -2.09
N THR A 16 6.33 5.35 -1.67
CA THR A 16 7.46 4.44 -1.40
C THR A 16 8.25 4.11 -2.67
N VAL A 17 7.59 3.88 -3.81
CA VAL A 17 8.24 3.63 -5.10
C VAL A 17 9.05 4.84 -5.54
N ASP A 18 8.47 6.04 -5.44
CA ASP A 18 9.14 7.29 -5.81
C ASP A 18 10.39 7.50 -4.93
N TYR A 19 10.29 7.27 -3.61
CA TYR A 19 11.43 7.30 -2.68
C TYR A 19 12.52 6.28 -3.04
N LEU A 20 12.15 5.02 -3.26
CA LEU A 20 13.12 3.95 -3.54
C LEU A 20 13.84 4.18 -4.88
N ASN A 21 13.11 4.60 -5.91
CA ASN A 21 13.69 4.88 -7.21
C ASN A 21 14.63 6.11 -7.18
N ALA A 22 14.33 7.12 -6.35
CA ALA A 22 15.26 8.22 -6.09
C ALA A 22 16.58 7.76 -5.43
N HIS A 23 16.56 6.62 -4.75
CA HIS A 23 17.73 5.94 -4.16
C HIS A 23 18.32 4.84 -5.05
N GLY A 24 17.99 4.82 -6.35
CA GLY A 24 18.61 3.93 -7.33
C GLY A 24 18.03 2.51 -7.40
N GLU A 25 16.95 2.24 -6.67
CA GLU A 25 16.22 0.97 -6.80
C GLU A 25 15.44 0.92 -8.13
N LYS A 26 14.97 -0.29 -8.49
CA LYS A 26 14.12 -0.52 -9.67
C LYS A 26 12.79 -1.12 -9.22
N THR A 27 11.93 -0.26 -8.71
CA THR A 27 10.61 -0.61 -8.17
C THR A 27 9.50 0.05 -8.97
N GLY A 28 8.31 -0.55 -8.92
CA GLY A 28 7.14 -0.06 -9.65
C GLY A 28 5.85 -0.45 -8.95
N LEU A 29 4.78 0.21 -9.33
CA LEU A 29 3.42 -0.04 -8.87
C LEU A 29 2.50 -0.16 -10.09
N LEU A 30 1.66 -1.18 -10.10
CA LEU A 30 0.48 -1.24 -10.96
C LEU A 30 -0.77 -1.03 -10.10
N SER A 31 -1.43 0.11 -10.29
CA SER A 31 -2.70 0.43 -9.62
C SER A 31 -3.87 -0.11 -10.42
N VAL A 32 -4.62 -1.02 -9.81
CA VAL A 32 -5.84 -1.59 -10.42
C VAL A 32 -7.00 -0.64 -10.20
N HIS A 33 -7.53 -0.06 -11.28
CA HIS A 33 -8.68 0.85 -11.25
C HIS A 33 -10.00 0.15 -11.59
N LEU A 34 -9.99 -0.70 -12.62
CA LEU A 34 -11.15 -1.49 -13.03
C LEU A 34 -10.88 -2.97 -12.72
N TYR A 35 -11.37 -3.43 -11.57
CA TYR A 35 -11.17 -4.82 -11.15
C TYR A 35 -12.04 -5.81 -11.96
N ARG A 36 -13.26 -5.41 -12.33
CA ARG A 36 -14.17 -6.24 -13.12
C ARG A 36 -14.91 -5.40 -14.18
N PRO A 37 -14.96 -5.86 -15.45
CA PRO A 37 -14.25 -7.03 -16.00
C PRO A 37 -12.72 -6.83 -16.03
N PHE A 38 -11.96 -7.89 -15.73
CA PHE A 38 -10.49 -7.83 -15.66
C PHE A 38 -9.88 -7.91 -17.06
N SER A 39 -9.35 -6.81 -17.59
CA SER A 39 -8.87 -6.74 -18.97
C SER A 39 -7.39 -7.09 -19.08
N LEU A 40 -7.08 -8.29 -19.59
CA LEU A 40 -5.70 -8.74 -19.85
C LEU A 40 -4.94 -7.80 -20.80
N LYS A 41 -5.63 -7.25 -21.82
CA LYS A 41 -5.05 -6.29 -22.75
C LYS A 41 -4.46 -5.08 -22.04
N TYR A 42 -5.22 -4.47 -21.13
CA TYR A 42 -4.75 -3.29 -20.39
C TYR A 42 -3.81 -3.67 -19.25
N PHE A 43 -4.02 -4.82 -18.61
CA PHE A 43 -3.15 -5.33 -17.56
C PHE A 43 -1.71 -5.47 -18.06
N PHE A 44 -1.48 -6.23 -19.14
CA PHE A 44 -0.13 -6.44 -19.67
C PHE A 44 0.47 -5.19 -20.32
N LYS A 45 -0.35 -4.31 -20.89
CA LYS A 45 0.12 -3.06 -21.51
C LYS A 45 0.97 -2.19 -20.57
N TYR A 46 0.67 -2.21 -19.27
CA TYR A 46 1.32 -1.36 -18.28
C TYR A 46 2.36 -2.09 -17.41
N ILE A 47 2.67 -3.35 -17.71
CA ILE A 47 3.72 -4.09 -17.00
C ILE A 47 4.97 -4.16 -17.88
N PRO A 48 6.10 -3.54 -17.48
CA PRO A 48 7.34 -3.63 -18.23
C PRO A 48 7.87 -5.07 -18.29
N GLU A 49 8.43 -5.45 -19.45
CA GLU A 49 9.06 -6.76 -19.66
C GLU A 49 10.27 -7.02 -18.75
N THR A 50 10.80 -5.99 -18.10
CA THR A 50 11.93 -6.09 -17.15
C THR A 50 11.49 -6.54 -15.76
N VAL A 51 10.18 -6.64 -15.49
CA VAL A 51 9.68 -7.13 -14.21
C VAL A 51 10.01 -8.63 -14.07
N ARG A 52 10.61 -8.99 -12.93
CA ARG A 52 10.99 -10.39 -12.61
C ARG A 52 10.31 -10.93 -11.36
N LYS A 53 9.85 -10.05 -10.48
CA LYS A 53 9.20 -10.39 -9.21
C LYS A 53 8.07 -9.40 -8.93
N ILE A 54 6.90 -9.93 -8.61
CA ILE A 54 5.65 -9.21 -8.33
C ILE A 54 5.15 -9.60 -6.93
N ALA A 55 4.76 -8.60 -6.13
CA ALA A 55 3.92 -8.82 -4.96
C ALA A 55 2.51 -8.29 -5.24
N VAL A 56 1.49 -9.06 -4.92
CA VAL A 56 0.08 -8.65 -5.02
C VAL A 56 -0.46 -8.39 -3.63
N LEU A 57 -1.02 -7.21 -3.40
CA LEU A 57 -1.56 -6.81 -2.10
C LEU A 57 -3.08 -6.76 -2.12
N ASP A 58 -3.69 -7.62 -1.31
CA ASP A 58 -5.13 -7.72 -1.12
C ASP A 58 -5.56 -7.09 0.22
N ARG A 59 -6.64 -6.32 0.17
CA ARG A 59 -7.30 -5.76 1.36
C ARG A 59 -8.50 -6.61 1.79
N THR A 60 -8.31 -7.93 1.79
CA THR A 60 -9.32 -8.92 2.20
C THR A 60 -8.64 -10.16 2.78
N LYS A 61 -9.42 -11.02 3.44
CA LYS A 61 -8.99 -12.36 3.86
C LYS A 61 -10.13 -13.33 3.59
N GLU A 62 -9.90 -14.24 2.65
CA GLU A 62 -10.79 -15.36 2.38
C GLU A 62 -10.25 -16.59 3.12
N GLN A 63 -10.97 -17.05 4.14
CA GLN A 63 -10.48 -18.11 5.01
C GLN A 63 -10.57 -19.47 4.29
N GLY A 64 -9.45 -20.17 4.20
CA GLY A 64 -9.37 -21.49 3.56
C GLY A 64 -9.30 -21.43 2.03
N SER A 65 -9.30 -20.24 1.41
CA SER A 65 -9.00 -20.13 -0.02
C SER A 65 -7.52 -20.45 -0.28
N LEU A 66 -7.22 -20.81 -1.53
CA LEU A 66 -5.82 -20.98 -1.96
C LEU A 66 -5.05 -19.66 -1.89
N ALA A 67 -5.70 -18.55 -2.22
CA ALA A 67 -5.14 -17.20 -2.27
C ALA A 67 -6.28 -16.18 -2.26
N GLU A 68 -5.93 -14.90 -2.07
CA GLU A 68 -6.84 -13.78 -2.15
C GLU A 68 -7.22 -13.44 -3.61
N PRO A 69 -8.35 -12.74 -3.85
CA PRO A 69 -8.92 -12.59 -5.19
C PRO A 69 -8.01 -11.92 -6.21
N LEU A 70 -7.36 -10.80 -5.86
CA LEU A 70 -6.48 -10.13 -6.81
C LEU A 70 -5.22 -10.95 -7.08
N TYR A 71 -4.69 -11.62 -6.06
CA TYR A 71 -3.58 -12.56 -6.23
C TYR A 71 -3.95 -13.71 -7.19
N LEU A 72 -5.15 -14.29 -7.06
CA LEU A 72 -5.65 -15.33 -7.97
C LEU A 72 -5.79 -14.81 -9.41
N ASP A 73 -6.31 -13.61 -9.62
CA ASP A 73 -6.45 -13.07 -10.97
C ASP A 73 -5.10 -12.80 -11.63
N VAL A 74 -4.14 -12.27 -10.87
CA VAL A 74 -2.80 -11.99 -11.37
C VAL A 74 -2.07 -13.28 -11.71
N THR A 75 -2.13 -14.29 -10.85
CA THR A 75 -1.51 -15.60 -11.13
C THR A 75 -2.16 -16.28 -12.33
N GLN A 76 -3.49 -16.24 -12.42
CA GLN A 76 -4.22 -16.78 -13.57
C GLN A 76 -3.91 -16.01 -14.86
N ALA A 77 -3.74 -14.69 -14.81
CA ALA A 77 -3.36 -13.88 -15.97
C ALA A 77 -2.01 -14.30 -16.56
N TYR A 78 -1.04 -14.64 -15.69
CA TYR A 78 0.29 -15.13 -16.08
C TYR A 78 0.34 -16.64 -16.38
N SER A 79 -0.77 -17.37 -16.21
CA SER A 79 -0.82 -18.80 -16.48
C SER A 79 -0.54 -19.09 -17.97
N GLY A 80 0.50 -19.89 -18.23
CA GLY A 80 0.95 -20.21 -19.59
C GLY A 80 1.74 -19.10 -20.29
N VAL A 81 2.04 -17.98 -19.62
CA VAL A 81 2.92 -16.93 -20.16
C VAL A 81 4.39 -17.34 -19.98
N GLU A 82 5.15 -17.32 -21.08
CA GLU A 82 6.58 -17.61 -21.04
C GLU A 82 7.32 -16.53 -20.24
N ASN A 83 8.33 -16.94 -19.46
CA ASN A 83 9.14 -16.03 -18.63
C ASN A 83 8.31 -15.19 -17.64
N ALA A 84 7.18 -15.75 -17.15
CA ALA A 84 6.38 -15.12 -16.13
C ALA A 84 7.24 -14.74 -14.90
N PRO A 85 7.03 -13.55 -14.31
CA PRO A 85 7.71 -13.16 -13.08
C PRO A 85 7.31 -14.09 -11.93
N LEU A 86 8.16 -14.21 -10.92
CA LEU A 86 7.76 -14.81 -9.65
C LEU A 86 6.70 -13.92 -8.99
N ILE A 87 5.58 -14.51 -8.58
CA ILE A 87 4.43 -13.79 -8.00
C ILE A 87 4.23 -14.29 -6.58
N VAL A 88 4.09 -13.37 -5.62
CA VAL A 88 3.69 -13.66 -4.25
C VAL A 88 2.51 -12.78 -3.85
N GLY A 89 1.65 -13.30 -2.97
CA GLY A 89 0.48 -12.60 -2.43
C GLY A 89 0.67 -12.19 -0.98
N GLY A 90 0.05 -11.06 -0.61
CA GLY A 90 0.05 -10.57 0.76
C GLY A 90 -1.21 -9.81 1.12
N ARG A 91 -1.52 -9.79 2.41
CA ARG A 91 -2.66 -9.07 2.97
C ARG A 91 -2.22 -7.79 3.69
N ALA A 92 -2.91 -6.69 3.43
CA ALA A 92 -2.66 -5.40 4.09
C ALA A 92 -3.97 -4.64 4.36
N GLY A 93 -3.98 -3.77 5.37
CA GLY A 93 -5.05 -2.78 5.56
C GLY A 93 -6.42 -3.30 6.06
N LEU A 94 -6.50 -4.54 6.56
CA LEU A 94 -7.75 -5.10 7.11
C LEU A 94 -8.28 -4.27 8.27
N GLY A 95 -9.58 -3.95 8.27
CA GLY A 95 -10.23 -3.18 9.33
C GLY A 95 -9.68 -1.75 9.52
N GLY A 96 -9.02 -1.19 8.50
CA GLY A 96 -8.38 0.12 8.63
C GLY A 96 -7.02 0.07 9.35
N LYS A 97 -6.41 -1.13 9.47
CA LYS A 97 -5.02 -1.26 9.93
C LYS A 97 -4.10 -0.36 9.10
N ASP A 98 -3.34 0.48 9.79
CA ASP A 98 -2.47 1.43 9.13
C ASP A 98 -1.37 0.72 8.32
N THR A 99 -1.14 1.18 7.09
CA THR A 99 -0.16 0.62 6.16
C THR A 99 0.70 1.76 5.62
N THR A 100 1.81 2.01 6.30
CA THR A 100 2.73 3.11 6.05
C THR A 100 3.75 2.77 4.96
N PRO A 101 4.51 3.76 4.45
CA PRO A 101 5.64 3.53 3.55
C PRO A 101 6.68 2.53 4.10
N THR A 102 6.98 2.59 5.40
CA THR A 102 7.83 1.61 6.10
C THR A 102 7.31 0.17 5.95
N HIS A 103 5.99 -0.04 6.01
CA HIS A 103 5.41 -1.36 5.79
C HIS A 103 5.47 -1.81 4.32
N ILE A 104 5.34 -0.88 3.37
CA ILE A 104 5.52 -1.17 1.95
C ILE A 104 6.98 -1.50 1.62
N LEU A 105 7.94 -0.85 2.26
CA LEU A 105 9.36 -1.18 2.15
C LEU A 105 9.59 -2.66 2.47
N SER A 106 9.01 -3.19 3.56
CA SER A 106 9.10 -4.61 3.91
C SER A 106 8.61 -5.54 2.78
N VAL A 107 7.62 -5.13 2.00
CA VAL A 107 7.15 -5.89 0.81
C VAL A 107 8.21 -5.89 -0.29
N PHE A 108 8.84 -4.75 -0.57
CA PHE A 108 9.94 -4.70 -1.53
C PHE A 108 11.20 -5.43 -1.06
N GLU A 109 11.51 -5.41 0.22
CA GLU A 109 12.59 -6.20 0.83
C GLU A 109 12.30 -7.71 0.73
N ASN A 110 11.05 -8.14 0.95
CA ASN A 110 10.64 -9.51 0.70
C ASN A 110 10.89 -9.90 -0.77
N LEU A 111 10.54 -9.04 -1.73
CA LEU A 111 10.81 -9.26 -3.15
C LEU A 111 12.31 -9.25 -3.52
N LYS A 112 13.20 -8.73 -2.67
CA LYS A 112 14.66 -8.81 -2.91
C LYS A 112 15.22 -10.21 -2.62
N GLN A 113 14.61 -10.95 -1.70
CA GLN A 113 15.08 -12.28 -1.29
C GLN A 113 15.07 -13.27 -2.46
N ASP A 114 15.97 -14.25 -2.44
CA ASP A 114 16.02 -15.31 -3.46
C ASP A 114 14.73 -16.13 -3.49
N THR A 115 14.19 -16.44 -2.30
CA THR A 115 12.90 -17.08 -2.06
C THR A 115 12.01 -16.13 -1.26
N PRO A 116 11.28 -15.21 -1.92
CA PRO A 116 10.34 -14.33 -1.25
C PRO A 116 9.26 -15.14 -0.52
N LYS A 117 8.90 -14.70 0.67
CA LYS A 117 7.77 -15.26 1.42
C LYS A 117 6.48 -15.00 0.68
N ASP A 118 5.68 -16.04 0.49
CA ASP A 118 4.33 -15.97 -0.07
C ASP A 118 3.26 -15.96 1.05
N HIS A 119 2.02 -15.62 0.71
CA HIS A 119 0.86 -15.54 1.61
C HIS A 119 1.08 -14.72 2.88
N PHE A 120 1.88 -13.66 2.77
CA PHE A 120 2.34 -12.89 3.92
C PHE A 120 1.28 -11.91 4.45
N THR A 121 1.53 -11.35 5.63
CA THR A 121 0.76 -10.24 6.20
C THR A 121 1.66 -9.04 6.44
N VAL A 122 1.06 -7.85 6.35
CA VAL A 122 1.75 -6.56 6.50
C VAL A 122 1.20 -5.82 7.73
N ALA A 123 2.07 -5.10 8.44
CA ALA A 123 1.72 -4.22 9.58
C ALA A 123 1.15 -4.92 10.83
N ILE A 124 1.34 -6.24 10.96
CA ILE A 124 1.03 -7.00 12.17
C ILE A 124 2.23 -7.86 12.57
N THR A 125 2.27 -8.28 13.83
CA THR A 125 3.13 -9.38 14.28
C THR A 125 2.25 -10.61 14.36
N ASP A 126 2.51 -11.58 13.49
CA ASP A 126 1.87 -12.89 13.53
C ASP A 126 2.91 -13.93 13.98
N ASP A 127 2.95 -14.16 15.28
CA ASP A 127 3.83 -15.11 15.97
C ASP A 127 3.24 -16.52 16.06
N VAL A 128 2.03 -16.74 15.52
CA VAL A 128 1.35 -18.04 15.52
C VAL A 128 1.55 -18.73 14.17
N THR A 129 1.09 -18.11 13.09
CA THR A 129 1.21 -18.68 11.73
C THR A 129 2.45 -18.16 11.00
N ASN A 130 3.22 -17.26 11.62
CA ASN A 130 4.46 -16.73 11.07
C ASN A 130 4.29 -16.20 9.65
N THR A 131 3.20 -15.50 9.34
CA THR A 131 2.94 -14.92 8.01
C THR A 131 3.43 -13.47 7.89
N SER A 132 3.62 -12.76 9.00
CA SER A 132 3.99 -11.34 8.96
C SER A 132 5.37 -11.11 8.36
N LEU A 133 5.51 -10.01 7.62
CA LEU A 133 6.82 -9.50 7.18
C LEU A 133 7.45 -8.64 8.29
N PRO A 134 8.75 -8.80 8.57
CA PRO A 134 9.43 -7.96 9.55
C PRO A 134 9.63 -6.55 9.01
N ILE A 135 9.62 -5.57 9.92
CA ILE A 135 10.06 -4.21 9.63
C ILE A 135 11.58 -4.16 9.77
N THR A 136 12.28 -3.87 8.68
CA THR A 136 13.76 -3.84 8.64
C THR A 136 14.31 -2.45 8.93
N GLN A 137 13.60 -1.42 8.48
CA GLN A 137 14.02 -0.03 8.56
C GLN A 137 12.78 0.87 8.64
N ASP A 138 12.87 1.95 9.40
CA ASP A 138 11.89 3.03 9.36
C ASP A 138 12.33 4.10 8.35
N ILE A 139 11.44 4.50 7.44
CA ILE A 139 11.71 5.47 6.38
C ILE A 139 10.71 6.63 6.44
N ASP A 140 11.19 7.83 6.15
CA ASP A 140 10.36 9.00 5.92
C ASP A 140 10.34 9.29 4.42
N THR A 141 9.19 9.07 3.80
CA THR A 141 8.98 9.30 2.36
C THR A 141 8.24 10.60 2.09
N THR A 142 7.99 11.40 3.13
CA THR A 142 7.26 12.66 3.02
C THR A 142 7.98 13.60 2.06
N PRO A 143 7.32 14.15 1.03
CA PRO A 143 7.95 15.09 0.10
C PRO A 143 8.55 16.29 0.82
N ALA A 144 9.76 16.69 0.42
CA ALA A 144 10.45 17.84 0.99
C ALA A 144 9.59 19.11 0.88
N GLY A 145 9.54 19.89 1.97
CA GLY A 145 8.70 21.10 2.06
C GLY A 145 7.27 20.85 2.56
N THR A 146 6.88 19.60 2.81
CA THR A 146 5.60 19.28 3.45
C THR A 146 5.66 19.59 4.95
N THR A 147 4.68 20.34 5.46
CA THR A 147 4.53 20.57 6.90
C THR A 147 3.51 19.58 7.47
N ALA A 148 3.91 18.80 8.48
CA ALA A 148 3.04 17.85 9.17
C ALA A 148 2.72 18.32 10.59
N CYS A 149 1.44 18.30 10.95
CA CYS A 149 0.93 18.73 12.26
C CYS A 149 0.09 17.62 12.90
N LYS A 150 0.18 17.47 14.23
CA LYS A 150 -0.64 16.52 15.00
C LYS A 150 -1.28 17.23 16.18
N PHE A 151 -2.59 17.06 16.31
CA PHE A 151 -3.39 17.71 17.35
C PHE A 151 -4.11 16.64 18.18
N TRP A 152 -3.95 16.73 19.50
CA TRP A 152 -4.66 15.88 20.45
C TRP A 152 -5.76 16.71 21.11
N GLY A 153 -7.01 16.28 20.97
CA GLY A 153 -8.17 16.95 21.53
C GLY A 153 -9.06 15.97 22.28
N LEU A 154 -9.87 16.50 23.20
CA LEU A 154 -10.92 15.76 23.88
C LEU A 154 -12.17 15.66 22.97
N GLY A 155 -12.99 14.63 23.19
CA GLY A 155 -14.29 14.52 22.54
C GLY A 155 -15.11 15.80 22.74
N SER A 156 -15.56 16.39 21.64
CA SER A 156 -16.40 17.61 21.61
C SER A 156 -15.73 18.91 22.08
N ASP A 157 -14.40 19.00 22.17
CA ASP A 157 -13.69 20.25 22.54
C ASP A 157 -13.53 21.27 21.40
N GLY A 158 -13.92 20.90 20.18
CA GLY A 158 -13.81 21.74 18.97
C GLY A 158 -12.56 21.53 18.13
N THR A 159 -11.57 20.74 18.58
CA THR A 159 -10.28 20.53 17.91
C THR A 159 -10.44 20.08 16.46
N VAL A 160 -11.31 19.10 16.20
CA VAL A 160 -11.54 18.60 14.83
C VAL A 160 -12.22 19.66 13.94
N GLY A 161 -13.18 20.41 14.48
CA GLY A 161 -13.86 21.47 13.74
C GLY A 161 -12.91 22.62 13.37
N ALA A 162 -12.05 23.01 14.30
CA ALA A 162 -11.02 24.02 14.07
C ALA A 162 -10.04 23.58 12.98
N ASN A 163 -9.52 22.35 13.04
CA ASN A 163 -8.59 21.81 12.05
C ASN A 163 -9.21 21.65 10.66
N LYS A 164 -10.48 21.21 10.56
CA LYS A 164 -11.21 21.20 9.27
C LYS A 164 -11.30 22.60 8.65
N SER A 165 -11.51 23.62 9.48
CA SER A 165 -11.58 25.01 9.03
C SER A 165 -10.22 25.52 8.59
N ALA A 166 -9.16 25.23 9.36
CA ALA A 166 -7.79 25.60 9.02
C ALA A 166 -7.34 25.01 7.67
N VAL A 167 -7.60 23.72 7.43
CA VAL A 167 -7.28 23.06 6.15
C VAL A 167 -8.01 23.71 4.98
N LYS A 168 -9.28 24.08 5.15
CA LYS A 168 -10.04 24.80 4.12
C LYS A 168 -9.45 26.19 3.85
N ILE A 169 -9.08 26.92 4.89
CA ILE A 169 -8.47 28.26 4.75
C ILE A 169 -7.16 28.13 3.96
N ILE A 170 -6.30 27.18 4.32
CA ILE A 170 -5.04 26.92 3.62
C ILE A 170 -5.30 26.57 2.15
N GLY A 171 -6.17 25.59 1.88
CA GLY A 171 -6.46 25.14 0.52
C GLY A 171 -7.16 26.17 -0.37
N ASN A 172 -7.94 27.09 0.21
CA ASN A 172 -8.68 28.11 -0.56
C ASN A 172 -7.91 29.42 -0.78
N HIS A 173 -6.96 29.74 0.10
CA HIS A 173 -6.26 31.03 0.10
C HIS A 173 -4.76 30.91 -0.17
N THR A 174 -4.28 29.72 -0.51
CA THR A 174 -2.91 29.49 -0.94
C THR A 174 -2.89 28.55 -2.15
N ASN A 175 -1.74 28.43 -2.81
CA ASN A 175 -1.54 27.43 -3.87
C ASN A 175 -1.03 26.09 -3.32
N MET A 176 -1.09 25.87 -2.00
CA MET A 176 -0.64 24.64 -1.38
C MET A 176 -1.72 23.55 -1.44
N TYR A 177 -1.29 22.30 -1.59
CA TYR A 177 -2.14 21.17 -1.28
C TYR A 177 -2.36 21.09 0.24
N ALA A 178 -3.57 20.75 0.67
CA ALA A 178 -3.92 20.59 2.07
C ALA A 178 -4.66 19.27 2.28
N GLN A 179 -4.21 18.49 3.27
CA GLN A 179 -4.80 17.20 3.63
C GLN A 179 -5.04 17.18 5.15
N ALA A 180 -6.10 16.51 5.59
CA ALA A 180 -6.25 16.12 6.98
C ALA A 180 -6.94 14.77 7.11
N TYR A 181 -6.52 14.03 8.12
CA TYR A 181 -7.15 12.83 8.60
C TYR A 181 -7.51 13.02 10.07
N PHE A 182 -8.69 12.53 10.48
CA PHE A 182 -9.19 12.66 11.85
C PHE A 182 -9.47 11.28 12.41
N ALA A 183 -8.67 10.88 13.40
CA ALA A 183 -8.93 9.68 14.19
C ALA A 183 -9.88 10.03 15.34
N TYR A 184 -10.95 9.25 15.48
CA TYR A 184 -11.93 9.40 16.56
C TYR A 184 -11.91 8.15 17.45
N ASP A 185 -12.25 8.32 18.72
CA ASP A 185 -12.63 7.20 19.56
C ASP A 185 -14.03 6.69 19.14
N SER A 186 -14.28 5.40 19.37
CA SER A 186 -15.59 4.76 19.30
C SER A 186 -16.61 5.36 20.29
N LYS A 187 -16.13 5.98 21.36
CA LYS A 187 -16.97 6.59 22.41
C LYS A 187 -17.58 7.90 21.94
N LYS A 188 -18.87 8.06 22.22
CA LYS A 188 -19.58 9.34 22.01
C LYS A 188 -19.37 10.34 23.16
N SER A 189 -19.07 9.84 24.37
CA SER A 189 -18.86 10.59 25.62
C SER A 189 -17.95 9.81 26.57
#